data_AF-A0A7Y9PF21-F1
#
_entry.id   AF-A0A7Y9PF21-F1
#
_cell.length_a   1.000
_cell.length_b   1.000
_cell.length_c   1.000
_cell.angle_alpha   90.00
_cell.angle_beta   90.00
_cell.angle_gamma   90.00
#
_symmetry.space_group_name_H-M   'P 1'
#
loop_
_entity.id
_entity.type
_entity.pdbx_description
1 polymer ?
#
loop_
_entity_poly.entity_id
_entity_poly.type
_entity_poly.pdbx_seq_one_letter_code
_entity_poly.pdbx_strand_id
1 'polypeptide(L)'
;MIDSDTVQHISHPAPPAYFAKALVDAELLLKYAAETGVTIDPATRSSVLRARSALPNAWDEQVVADLLIALTALAAALRPVTAASLRAFHDTRPTVRNYFVWALVLAAVILPVSVITFVTSAISTAVHDDITRCNALAVKLRAELGPALPNGQIATLPNDVSLPDVITDLQEYAATVRLINGRARKLNWFVYPRQRLPQEDIGTPAARKLAFELPVDVPDPIAARDRITDTYQDVRYFAQSLMTDVAVLFGAITTCILPVLYALLGTCAYLIRNFEDQMGRRTFTPSAANSARFLIAAIGGAVVGLFNNLTIGQQASVPPLAMAFLVGYAVDVFFAFLEGILRSFTKTPIPQEAKP
;
A
#
# COMPACT_ATOMS: atom_id res chain seq x y z
N MET A 1 -52.64 36.90 67.46
CA MET A 1 -52.98 37.57 66.19
C MET A 1 -52.49 36.68 65.08
N ILE A 2 -53.42 36.31 64.20
CA ILE A 2 -53.40 35.21 63.24
C ILE A 2 -52.63 35.61 61.95
N ASP A 3 -52.11 34.58 61.27
CA ASP A 3 -51.73 34.47 59.83
C ASP A 3 -50.54 35.27 59.28
N SER A 4 -49.60 34.60 58.59
CA SER A 4 -49.81 34.16 57.20
C SER A 4 -48.57 33.46 56.63
N ASP A 5 -48.82 32.41 55.84
CA ASP A 5 -48.03 31.91 54.72
C ASP A 5 -46.73 31.13 54.96
N THR A 6 -46.91 29.88 55.38
CA THR A 6 -46.09 28.75 54.94
C THR A 6 -46.20 28.58 53.42
N VAL A 7 -45.43 29.36 52.64
CA VAL A 7 -45.15 29.02 51.24
C VAL A 7 -44.13 27.88 51.25
N GLN A 8 -44.63 26.64 51.21
CA GLN A 8 -43.81 25.50 50.78
C GLN A 8 -43.38 25.77 49.34
N HIS A 9 -42.18 26.29 49.15
CA HIS A 9 -41.47 26.18 47.88
C HIS A 9 -41.28 24.68 47.61
N ILE A 10 -42.20 24.09 46.85
CA ILE A 10 -42.02 22.77 46.26
C ILE A 10 -40.90 22.94 45.23
N SER A 11 -39.66 22.84 45.69
CA SER A 11 -38.49 22.68 44.85
C SER A 11 -38.75 21.44 44.00
N HIS A 12 -39.19 21.64 42.76
CA HIS A 12 -39.34 20.53 41.83
C HIS A 12 -37.96 19.91 41.69
N PRO A 13 -37.82 18.60 41.93
CA PRO A 13 -36.53 17.95 41.74
C PRO A 13 -36.07 18.22 40.30
N ALA A 14 -34.76 18.37 40.10
CA ALA A 14 -34.23 18.45 38.75
C ALA A 14 -34.50 17.12 38.03
N PRO A 15 -34.91 17.12 36.75
CA PRO A 15 -35.12 15.88 36.03
C PRO A 15 -33.83 15.06 35.97
N PRO A 16 -33.91 13.73 35.91
CA PRO A 16 -32.73 12.88 35.77
C PRO A 16 -31.90 13.29 34.56
N ALA A 17 -30.56 13.31 34.70
CA ALA A 17 -29.65 13.76 33.64
C ALA A 17 -29.80 12.99 32.31
N TYR A 18 -30.30 11.75 32.34
CA TYR A 18 -30.55 10.93 31.16
C TYR A 18 -31.91 11.21 30.49
N PHE A 19 -32.86 11.86 31.16
CA PHE A 19 -34.25 12.01 30.70
C PHE A 19 -34.34 12.81 29.39
N ALA A 20 -33.66 13.96 29.32
CA ALA A 20 -33.60 14.77 28.11
C ALA A 20 -32.95 14.00 26.94
N LYS A 21 -31.88 13.25 27.21
CA LYS A 21 -31.20 12.44 26.19
C LYS A 21 -32.10 11.32 25.66
N ALA A 22 -32.79 10.62 26.56
CA ALA A 22 -33.73 9.54 26.25
C ALA A 22 -34.94 10.04 25.44
N LEU A 23 -35.45 11.24 25.74
CA LEU A 23 -36.53 11.85 24.97
C LEU A 23 -36.09 12.14 23.53
N VAL A 24 -34.94 12.79 23.36
CA VAL A 24 -34.40 13.07 22.02
C VAL A 24 -34.13 11.77 21.24
N ASP A 25 -33.69 10.71 21.92
CA ASP A 25 -33.49 9.39 21.29
C ASP A 25 -34.83 8.77 20.85
N ALA A 26 -35.87 8.84 21.68
CA ALA A 26 -37.21 8.34 21.37
C ALA A 26 -37.87 9.12 20.23
N GLU A 27 -37.75 10.45 20.21
CA GLU A 27 -38.29 11.29 19.14
C GLU A 27 -37.64 11.01 17.79
N LEU A 28 -36.32 10.77 17.78
CA LEU A 28 -35.59 10.43 16.57
C LEU A 28 -36.03 9.09 15.98
N LEU A 29 -36.22 8.08 16.83
CA LEU A 29 -36.76 6.78 16.44
C LEU A 29 -38.22 6.87 15.96
N LEU A 30 -39.04 7.66 16.64
CA LEU A 30 -40.45 7.87 16.28
C LEU A 30 -40.58 8.57 14.92
N LYS A 31 -39.76 9.60 14.67
CA LYS A 31 -39.69 10.26 13.36
C LYS A 31 -39.29 9.28 12.26
N TYR A 32 -38.27 8.46 12.51
CA TYR A 32 -37.84 7.44 11.56
C TYR A 32 -38.92 6.40 11.26
N ALA A 33 -39.64 5.93 12.28
CA ALA A 33 -40.76 5.00 12.11
C ALA A 33 -41.87 5.61 11.23
N ALA A 34 -42.16 6.90 11.42
CA ALA A 34 -43.14 7.61 10.60
C ALA A 34 -42.67 7.76 9.14
N GLU A 35 -41.39 8.06 8.90
CA GLU A 35 -40.82 8.20 7.55
C GLU A 35 -40.72 6.87 6.79
N THR A 36 -40.52 5.75 7.51
CA THR A 36 -40.38 4.42 6.91
C THR A 36 -41.68 3.61 6.87
N GLY A 37 -42.77 4.18 7.40
CA GLY A 37 -44.08 3.52 7.41
C GLY A 37 -44.20 2.39 8.42
N VAL A 38 -43.35 2.34 9.43
CA VAL A 38 -43.43 1.34 10.52
C VAL A 38 -44.55 1.74 11.47
N THR A 39 -45.51 0.83 11.66
CA THR A 39 -46.63 1.03 12.57
C THR A 39 -46.17 0.89 14.03
N ILE A 40 -46.16 2.02 14.74
CA ILE A 40 -45.89 2.06 16.18
C ILE A 40 -47.21 2.10 16.94
N ASP A 41 -47.28 1.32 18.00
CA ASP A 41 -48.41 1.30 18.93
C ASP A 41 -48.77 2.73 19.42
N PRO A 42 -50.07 3.12 19.38
CA PRO A 42 -50.50 4.44 19.81
C PRO A 42 -50.11 4.79 21.25
N ALA A 43 -50.07 3.82 22.17
CA ALA A 43 -49.68 4.09 23.55
C ALA A 43 -48.20 4.48 23.63
N THR A 44 -47.33 3.76 22.91
CA THR A 44 -45.90 4.09 22.78
C THR A 44 -45.67 5.50 22.23
N ARG A 45 -46.41 5.89 21.17
CA ARG A 45 -46.36 7.26 20.62
C ARG A 45 -46.81 8.30 21.65
N SER A 46 -47.90 8.01 22.36
CA SER A 46 -48.46 8.94 23.35
C SER A 46 -47.53 9.18 24.53
N SER A 47 -46.79 8.16 24.99
CA SER A 47 -45.81 8.28 26.08
C SER A 47 -44.65 9.20 25.71
N VAL A 48 -44.14 9.13 24.47
CA VAL A 48 -43.08 10.03 23.97
C VAL A 48 -43.59 11.47 23.88
N LEU A 49 -44.80 11.69 23.35
CA LEU A 49 -45.38 13.04 23.24
C LEU A 49 -45.72 13.65 24.61
N ARG A 50 -46.18 12.83 25.56
CA ARG A 50 -46.44 13.23 26.95
C ARG A 50 -45.14 13.64 27.64
N ALA A 51 -44.07 12.87 27.47
CA ALA A 51 -42.75 13.20 27.99
C ALA A 51 -42.20 14.52 27.41
N ARG A 52 -42.47 14.81 26.12
CA ARG A 52 -42.14 16.10 25.50
C ARG A 52 -42.88 17.26 26.14
N SER A 53 -44.19 17.13 26.38
CA SER A 53 -44.99 18.19 27.02
C SER A 53 -44.62 18.42 28.49
N ALA A 54 -44.03 17.42 29.15
CA ALA A 54 -43.66 17.48 30.55
C ALA A 54 -42.34 18.24 30.80
N LEU A 55 -41.45 18.33 29.81
CA LEU A 55 -40.20 19.09 29.92
C LEU A 55 -40.46 20.60 29.72
N PRO A 56 -39.87 21.51 30.54
CA PRO A 56 -38.95 21.24 31.65
C PRO A 56 -39.59 21.09 33.04
N ASN A 57 -40.86 21.48 33.23
CA ASN A 57 -41.40 21.82 34.55
C ASN A 57 -42.47 20.85 35.11
N ALA A 58 -42.99 19.92 34.32
CA ALA A 58 -44.12 19.05 34.68
C ALA A 58 -43.76 17.56 34.58
N TRP A 59 -42.51 17.22 34.86
CA TRP A 59 -42.03 15.84 34.85
C TRP A 59 -42.41 15.13 36.15
N ASP A 60 -42.68 13.82 36.04
CA ASP A 60 -42.96 12.91 37.15
C ASP A 60 -42.19 11.59 36.91
N GLU A 61 -41.93 10.82 37.96
CA GLU A 61 -41.27 9.51 37.87
C GLU A 61 -42.03 8.57 36.93
N GLN A 62 -43.36 8.64 36.93
CA GLN A 62 -44.20 7.86 36.02
C GLN A 62 -43.97 8.24 34.55
N VAL A 63 -43.81 9.53 34.25
CA VAL A 63 -43.53 10.02 32.89
C VAL A 63 -42.16 9.55 32.40
N VAL A 64 -41.17 9.50 33.30
CA VAL A 64 -39.83 8.97 32.98
C VAL A 64 -39.89 7.46 32.72
N ALA A 65 -40.60 6.70 33.56
CA ALA A 65 -40.76 5.26 33.40
C ALA A 65 -41.50 4.92 32.08
N ASP A 66 -42.61 5.61 31.80
CA ASP A 66 -43.38 5.45 30.58
C ASP A 66 -42.55 5.77 29.32
N LEU A 67 -41.69 6.79 29.39
CA LEU A 67 -40.76 7.13 28.31
C LEU A 67 -39.72 6.02 28.08
N LEU A 68 -39.14 5.45 29.15
CA LEU A 68 -38.15 4.38 29.03
C LEU A 68 -38.76 3.09 28.48
N ILE A 69 -39.99 2.77 28.87
CA ILE A 69 -40.76 1.65 28.30
C ILE A 69 -41.01 1.89 26.81
N ALA A 70 -41.46 3.10 26.44
CA ALA A 70 -41.69 3.46 25.05
C ALA A 70 -40.39 3.44 24.21
N LEU A 71 -39.28 3.93 24.77
CA LEU A 71 -37.96 3.86 24.14
C LEU A 71 -37.51 2.42 23.92
N THR A 72 -37.76 1.53 24.89
CA THR A 72 -37.44 0.10 24.77
C THR A 72 -38.26 -0.56 23.67
N ALA A 73 -39.57 -0.28 23.61
CA ALA A 73 -40.46 -0.77 22.56
C ALA A 73 -40.05 -0.26 21.16
N LEU A 74 -39.73 1.04 21.04
CA LEU A 74 -39.21 1.63 19.80
C LEU A 74 -37.87 1.01 19.38
N ALA A 75 -36.94 0.81 20.32
CA ALA A 75 -35.65 0.21 20.04
C ALA A 75 -35.78 -1.27 19.63
N ALA A 76 -36.74 -2.01 20.17
CA ALA A 76 -37.02 -3.38 19.77
C ALA A 76 -37.66 -3.45 18.38
N ALA A 77 -38.66 -2.60 18.11
CA ALA A 77 -39.40 -2.57 16.85
C ALA A 77 -38.56 -2.11 15.65
N LEU A 78 -37.56 -1.26 15.88
CA LEU A 78 -36.76 -0.65 14.82
C LEU A 78 -35.39 -1.32 14.61
N ARG A 79 -35.12 -2.48 15.24
CA ARG A 79 -33.88 -3.23 14.99
C ARG A 79 -33.74 -3.53 13.49
N PRO A 80 -32.54 -3.31 12.89
CA PRO A 80 -31.26 -3.00 13.53
C PRO A 80 -30.96 -1.50 13.76
N VAL A 81 -31.87 -0.58 13.43
CA VAL A 81 -31.69 0.87 13.53
C VAL A 81 -31.85 1.35 14.97
N THR A 82 -30.89 2.12 15.46
CA THR A 82 -30.91 2.67 16.83
C THR A 82 -30.87 4.20 16.80
N ALA A 83 -31.26 4.85 17.89
CA ALA A 83 -31.20 6.30 17.97
C ALA A 83 -29.75 6.83 17.84
N ALA A 84 -28.77 6.06 18.35
CA ALA A 84 -27.36 6.32 18.16
C ALA A 84 -26.96 6.27 16.67
N SER A 85 -27.52 5.35 15.88
CA SER A 85 -27.19 5.25 14.46
C SER A 85 -27.81 6.36 13.61
N LEU A 86 -29.02 6.80 13.96
CA LEU A 86 -29.67 7.93 13.31
C LEU A 86 -28.99 9.27 13.63
N ARG A 87 -28.53 9.48 14.88
CA ARG A 87 -27.73 10.68 15.24
C ARG A 87 -26.41 10.69 14.50
N ALA A 88 -25.71 9.56 14.52
CA ALA A 88 -24.43 9.45 13.84
C ALA A 88 -24.57 9.67 12.33
N PHE A 89 -25.65 9.21 11.70
CA PHE A 89 -25.93 9.46 10.27
C PHE A 89 -25.97 10.96 9.92
N HIS A 90 -26.48 11.81 10.80
CA HIS A 90 -26.52 13.25 10.57
C HIS A 90 -25.15 13.92 10.75
N ASP A 91 -24.37 13.46 11.74
CA ASP A 91 -23.12 14.11 12.18
C ASP A 91 -21.86 13.61 11.45
N THR A 92 -21.90 12.47 10.74
CA THR A 92 -20.69 11.79 10.23
C THR A 92 -20.40 11.92 8.74
N ARG A 93 -21.21 12.70 7.99
CA ARG A 93 -20.85 13.14 6.63
C ARG A 93 -19.42 13.69 6.50
N PRO A 94 -18.89 14.52 7.43
CA PRO A 94 -17.50 15.01 7.33
C PRO A 94 -16.44 13.91 7.54
N THR A 95 -16.68 12.95 8.44
CA THR A 95 -15.72 11.89 8.76
C THR A 95 -15.50 10.92 7.59
N VAL A 96 -16.57 10.57 6.85
CA VAL A 96 -16.47 9.73 5.65
C VAL A 96 -15.66 10.42 4.55
N ARG A 97 -15.89 11.73 4.36
CA ARG A 97 -15.11 12.52 3.39
C ARG A 97 -13.63 12.52 3.74
N ASN A 98 -13.28 12.54 5.02
CA ASN A 98 -11.89 12.47 5.45
C ASN A 98 -11.22 11.15 5.03
N TYR A 99 -11.87 9.99 5.23
CA TYR A 99 -11.31 8.70 4.79
C TYR A 99 -11.16 8.62 3.27
N PHE A 100 -12.11 9.16 2.51
CA PHE A 100 -12.02 9.23 1.05
C PHE A 100 -10.85 10.10 0.59
N VAL A 101 -10.65 11.26 1.22
CA VAL A 101 -9.50 12.13 0.95
C VAL A 101 -8.18 11.42 1.27
N TRP A 102 -8.07 10.75 2.42
CA TRP A 102 -6.88 9.96 2.75
C TRP A 102 -6.62 8.82 1.76
N ALA A 103 -7.65 8.11 1.30
CA ALA A 103 -7.52 7.09 0.26
C ALA A 103 -6.99 7.68 -1.05
N LEU A 104 -7.49 8.86 -1.44
CA LEU A 104 -7.06 9.55 -2.65
C LEU A 104 -5.62 10.06 -2.54
N VAL A 105 -5.23 10.59 -1.37
CA VAL A 105 -3.85 10.98 -1.07
C VAL A 105 -2.92 9.77 -1.12
N LEU A 106 -3.29 8.65 -0.50
CA LEU A 106 -2.50 7.41 -0.54
C LEU A 106 -2.35 6.91 -1.98
N ALA A 107 -3.42 6.87 -2.77
CA ALA A 107 -3.36 6.46 -4.17
C ALA A 107 -2.46 7.39 -5.00
N ALA A 108 -2.54 8.70 -4.76
CA ALA A 108 -1.69 9.70 -5.42
C ALA A 108 -0.20 9.56 -5.07
N VAL A 109 0.15 8.96 -3.92
CA VAL A 109 1.54 8.65 -3.55
C VAL A 109 1.97 7.27 -4.05
N ILE A 110 1.11 6.26 -3.92
CA ILE A 110 1.40 4.88 -4.29
C ILE A 110 1.68 4.76 -5.80
N LEU A 111 0.82 5.35 -6.63
CA LEU A 111 0.95 5.26 -8.08
C LEU A 111 2.31 5.74 -8.61
N PRO A 112 2.79 6.98 -8.31
CA PRO A 112 4.07 7.44 -8.81
C PRO A 112 5.24 6.63 -8.24
N VAL A 113 5.22 6.26 -6.95
CA VAL A 113 6.28 5.45 -6.34
C VAL A 113 6.37 4.07 -7.00
N SER A 114 5.22 3.43 -7.26
CA SER A 114 5.15 2.15 -7.98
C SER A 114 5.69 2.26 -9.40
N VAL A 115 5.32 3.31 -10.15
CA VAL A 115 5.81 3.52 -11.52
C VAL A 115 7.32 3.76 -11.55
N ILE A 116 7.83 4.66 -10.70
CA ILE A 116 9.27 4.95 -10.64
C ILE A 116 10.06 3.69 -10.31
N THR A 117 9.60 2.94 -9.31
CA THR A 117 10.22 1.67 -8.92
C THR A 117 10.21 0.67 -10.07
N PHE A 118 9.06 0.49 -10.73
CA PHE A 118 8.92 -0.46 -11.83
C PHE A 118 9.87 -0.14 -12.99
N VAL A 119 9.91 1.14 -13.40
CA VAL A 119 10.82 1.62 -14.47
C VAL A 119 12.28 1.40 -14.07
N THR A 120 12.63 1.76 -12.84
CA THR A 120 13.99 1.65 -12.30
C THR A 120 14.45 0.19 -12.22
N SER A 121 13.57 -0.72 -11.82
CA SER A 121 13.80 -2.17 -11.82
C SER A 121 13.99 -2.70 -13.23
N ALA A 122 13.08 -2.38 -14.16
CA ALA A 122 13.15 -2.83 -15.55
C ALA A 122 14.44 -2.36 -16.25
N ILE A 123 14.87 -1.11 -16.03
CA ILE A 123 16.13 -0.60 -16.56
C ILE A 123 17.32 -1.34 -15.94
N SER A 124 17.30 -1.57 -14.62
CA SER A 124 18.39 -2.27 -13.91
C SER A 124 18.57 -3.70 -14.40
N THR A 125 17.48 -4.45 -14.60
CA THR A 125 17.52 -5.80 -15.19
C THR A 125 18.09 -5.76 -16.60
N ALA A 126 17.62 -4.83 -17.44
CA ALA A 126 18.09 -4.71 -18.81
C ALA A 126 19.59 -4.36 -18.89
N VAL A 127 20.09 -3.51 -17.99
CA VAL A 127 21.52 -3.21 -17.85
C VAL A 127 22.32 -4.43 -17.38
N HIS A 128 21.78 -5.21 -16.44
CA HIS A 128 22.41 -6.44 -15.97
C HIS A 128 22.60 -7.47 -17.10
N ASP A 129 21.55 -7.66 -17.90
CA ASP A 129 21.56 -8.59 -19.03
C ASP A 129 22.57 -8.13 -20.10
N ASP A 130 22.60 -6.84 -20.43
CA ASP A 130 23.56 -6.28 -21.37
C ASP A 130 25.01 -6.42 -20.86
N ILE A 131 25.27 -6.18 -19.57
CA ILE A 131 26.60 -6.38 -18.95
C ILE A 131 27.02 -7.85 -19.07
N THR A 132 26.10 -8.78 -18.86
CA THR A 132 26.36 -10.22 -18.99
C THR A 132 26.71 -10.57 -20.44
N ARG A 133 25.98 -10.03 -21.41
CA ARG A 133 26.27 -10.17 -22.85
C ARG A 133 27.63 -9.58 -23.22
N CYS A 134 27.93 -8.35 -22.78
CA CYS A 134 29.22 -7.70 -23.02
C CYS A 134 30.39 -8.47 -22.40
N ASN A 135 30.23 -9.05 -21.21
CA ASN A 135 31.25 -9.89 -20.60
C ASN A 135 31.53 -11.15 -21.44
N ALA A 136 30.48 -11.79 -21.96
CA ALA A 136 30.62 -12.95 -22.83
C ALA A 136 31.36 -12.59 -24.15
N LEU A 137 30.97 -11.49 -24.78
CA LEU A 137 31.63 -10.97 -25.99
C LEU A 137 33.09 -10.59 -25.74
N ALA A 138 33.39 -9.91 -24.62
CA ALA A 138 34.75 -9.55 -24.26
C ALA A 138 35.67 -10.76 -24.12
N VAL A 139 35.18 -11.83 -23.47
CA VAL A 139 35.93 -13.09 -23.33
C VAL A 139 36.09 -13.79 -24.67
N LYS A 140 35.03 -13.87 -25.49
CA LYS A 140 35.05 -14.46 -26.83
C LYS A 140 36.07 -13.76 -27.73
N LEU A 141 35.97 -12.45 -27.87
CA LEU A 141 36.87 -11.62 -28.67
C LEU A 141 38.31 -11.69 -28.16
N ARG A 142 38.52 -11.80 -26.84
CA ARG A 142 39.86 -11.99 -26.28
C ARG A 142 40.46 -13.35 -26.65
N ALA A 143 39.64 -14.40 -26.67
CA ALA A 143 40.09 -15.75 -27.07
C ALA A 143 40.43 -15.83 -28.56
N GLU A 144 39.62 -15.20 -29.42
CA GLU A 144 39.79 -15.23 -30.89
C GLU A 144 40.95 -14.33 -31.36
N LEU A 145 41.11 -13.14 -30.75
CA LEU A 145 42.09 -12.13 -31.18
C LEU A 145 43.42 -12.16 -30.41
N GLY A 146 43.51 -12.96 -29.33
CA GLY A 146 44.75 -13.12 -28.57
C GLY A 146 45.20 -11.88 -27.77
N PRO A 147 46.45 -11.85 -27.27
CA PRO A 147 46.98 -10.74 -26.48
C PRO A 147 47.13 -9.44 -27.27
N ALA A 148 47.26 -8.31 -26.54
CA ALA A 148 47.59 -7.04 -27.19
C ALA A 148 49.01 -7.13 -27.77
N LEU A 149 49.16 -6.75 -29.05
CA LEU A 149 50.46 -6.77 -29.71
C LEU A 149 51.23 -5.48 -29.41
N PRO A 150 52.56 -5.55 -29.19
CA PRO A 150 53.39 -4.36 -29.06
C PRO A 150 53.45 -3.56 -30.39
N ASN A 151 53.26 -2.25 -30.29
CA ASN A 151 53.42 -1.19 -31.29
C ASN A 151 53.32 -1.60 -32.79
N GLY A 152 52.09 -1.50 -33.33
CA GLY A 152 51.86 -1.35 -34.78
C GLY A 152 51.95 -2.64 -35.59
N GLN A 153 52.08 -3.79 -34.96
CA GLN A 153 51.98 -5.08 -35.63
C GLN A 153 50.50 -5.43 -35.84
N ILE A 154 50.10 -5.57 -37.11
CA ILE A 154 48.81 -6.12 -37.48
C ILE A 154 48.87 -7.63 -37.19
N ALA A 155 48.03 -8.12 -36.28
CA ALA A 155 47.92 -9.57 -36.10
C ALA A 155 47.43 -10.22 -37.38
N THR A 156 48.16 -11.23 -37.85
CA THR A 156 47.56 -12.25 -38.70
C THR A 156 46.60 -13.05 -37.84
N LEU A 157 45.29 -12.97 -38.13
CA LEU A 157 44.32 -13.81 -37.43
C LEU A 157 44.72 -15.28 -37.60
N PRO A 158 44.48 -16.13 -36.57
CA PRO A 158 44.61 -17.57 -36.74
C PRO A 158 43.77 -18.01 -37.95
N ASN A 159 44.29 -18.96 -38.75
CA ASN A 159 43.66 -19.41 -40.00
C ASN A 159 42.23 -19.97 -39.82
N ASP A 160 41.84 -20.22 -38.58
CA ASP A 160 40.58 -20.86 -38.19
C ASP A 160 39.49 -19.83 -37.81
N VAL A 161 39.82 -18.53 -37.79
CA VAL A 161 38.92 -17.44 -37.35
C VAL A 161 38.39 -16.67 -38.55
N SER A 162 37.05 -16.57 -38.64
CA SER A 162 36.34 -15.83 -39.67
C SER A 162 36.33 -14.33 -39.37
N LEU A 163 37.05 -13.54 -40.17
CA LEU A 163 37.11 -12.07 -40.04
C LEU A 163 35.71 -11.40 -40.07
N PRO A 164 34.76 -11.79 -40.95
CA PRO A 164 33.40 -11.23 -40.93
C PRO A 164 32.66 -11.45 -39.61
N ASP A 165 32.84 -12.60 -38.98
CA ASP A 165 32.19 -12.93 -37.71
C ASP A 165 32.80 -12.10 -36.57
N VAL A 166 34.12 -11.95 -36.54
CA VAL A 166 34.83 -11.08 -35.58
C VAL A 166 34.39 -9.62 -35.72
N ILE A 167 34.27 -9.10 -36.95
CA ILE A 167 33.79 -7.74 -37.19
C ILE A 167 32.34 -7.60 -36.70
N THR A 168 31.49 -8.60 -36.95
CA THR A 168 30.09 -8.61 -36.47
C THR A 168 30.04 -8.58 -34.95
N ASP A 169 30.82 -9.43 -34.27
CA ASP A 169 30.91 -9.48 -32.81
C ASP A 169 31.47 -8.17 -32.22
N LEU A 170 32.45 -7.54 -32.87
CA LEU A 170 32.97 -6.24 -32.46
C LEU A 170 31.92 -5.13 -32.57
N GLN A 171 31.15 -5.12 -33.67
CA GLN A 171 30.06 -4.17 -33.86
C GLN A 171 28.94 -4.40 -32.84
N GLU A 172 28.58 -5.64 -32.57
CA GLU A 172 27.62 -6.02 -31.54
C GLU A 172 28.11 -5.60 -30.14
N TYR A 173 29.39 -5.82 -29.85
CA TYR A 173 30.00 -5.44 -28.58
C TYR A 173 29.92 -3.92 -28.38
N ALA A 174 30.36 -3.13 -29.36
CA ALA A 174 30.30 -1.68 -29.30
C ALA A 174 28.85 -1.14 -29.21
N ALA A 175 27.90 -1.77 -29.93
CA ALA A 175 26.48 -1.42 -29.85
C ALA A 175 25.90 -1.70 -28.45
N THR A 176 26.28 -2.83 -27.85
CA THR A 176 25.81 -3.20 -26.51
C THR A 176 26.39 -2.28 -25.44
N VAL A 177 27.67 -1.88 -25.54
CA VAL A 177 28.29 -0.88 -24.65
C VAL A 177 27.53 0.46 -24.73
N ARG A 178 27.10 0.89 -25.92
CA ARG A 178 26.25 2.08 -26.09
C ARG A 178 24.90 1.95 -25.40
N LEU A 179 24.25 0.78 -25.50
CA LEU A 179 22.98 0.51 -24.84
C LEU A 179 23.11 0.58 -23.32
N ILE A 180 24.17 -0.01 -22.76
CA ILE A 180 24.48 0.06 -21.33
C ILE A 180 24.62 1.52 -20.91
N ASN A 181 25.46 2.31 -21.59
CA ASN A 181 25.64 3.73 -21.26
C ASN A 181 24.32 4.51 -21.35
N GLY A 182 23.54 4.31 -22.43
CA GLY A 182 22.25 4.99 -22.62
C GLY A 182 21.23 4.66 -21.53
N ARG A 183 21.16 3.40 -21.09
CA ARG A 183 20.28 2.94 -20.00
C ARG A 183 20.77 3.42 -18.64
N ALA A 184 22.08 3.33 -18.37
CA ALA A 184 22.70 3.82 -17.15
C ALA A 184 22.49 5.34 -16.96
N ARG A 185 22.56 6.14 -18.03
CA ARG A 185 22.23 7.58 -17.96
C ARG A 185 20.79 7.86 -17.56
N LYS A 186 19.84 7.07 -18.06
CA LYS A 186 18.43 7.18 -17.64
C LYS A 186 18.28 6.82 -16.15
N LEU A 187 19.00 5.78 -15.70
CA LEU A 187 19.01 5.36 -14.31
C LEU A 187 19.61 6.43 -13.39
N ASN A 188 20.69 7.10 -13.82
CA ASN A 188 21.33 8.20 -13.09
C ASN A 188 20.38 9.38 -12.81
N TRP A 189 19.30 9.53 -13.57
CA TRP A 189 18.29 10.56 -13.31
C TRP A 189 17.49 10.29 -12.03
N PHE A 190 17.36 9.03 -11.62
CA PHE A 190 16.61 8.60 -10.44
C PHE A 190 17.45 8.47 -9.16
N VAL A 191 18.78 8.60 -9.26
CA VAL A 191 19.70 8.50 -8.11
C VAL A 191 20.05 9.89 -7.57
N TYR A 192 20.12 10.01 -6.24
CA TYR A 192 20.53 11.23 -5.55
C TYR A 192 21.64 10.94 -4.52
N PRO A 193 22.79 11.63 -4.55
CA PRO A 193 23.23 12.59 -5.58
C PRO A 193 23.55 11.89 -6.90
N ARG A 194 23.36 12.59 -8.03
CA ARG A 194 23.67 12.04 -9.37
C ARG A 194 25.14 11.66 -9.45
N GLN A 195 25.43 10.46 -9.96
CA GLN A 195 26.79 10.03 -10.19
C GLN A 195 27.41 10.79 -11.37
N ARG A 196 28.75 10.95 -11.31
CA ARG A 196 29.52 11.54 -12.41
C ARG A 196 29.49 10.59 -13.61
N LEU A 197 29.32 11.16 -14.80
CA LEU A 197 29.36 10.42 -16.05
C LEU A 197 30.79 9.87 -16.30
N PRO A 198 30.93 8.74 -17.01
CA PRO A 198 32.24 8.25 -17.47
C PRO A 198 32.99 9.32 -18.27
N GLN A 199 34.31 9.30 -18.22
CA GLN A 199 35.14 10.32 -18.86
C GLN A 199 34.92 10.36 -20.39
N GLU A 200 34.66 9.21 -21.01
CA GLU A 200 34.37 9.12 -22.45
C GLU A 200 33.02 9.74 -22.85
N ASP A 201 32.14 10.01 -21.88
CA ASP A 201 30.85 10.64 -22.09
C ASP A 201 30.87 12.17 -21.87
N ILE A 202 31.95 12.69 -21.27
CA ILE A 202 32.18 14.11 -20.98
C ILE A 202 32.98 14.74 -22.13
N GLY A 203 32.29 15.20 -23.18
CA GLY A 203 32.95 15.81 -24.33
C GLY A 203 32.00 16.28 -25.44
N THR A 204 32.57 16.60 -26.60
CA THR A 204 31.78 16.96 -27.80
C THR A 204 31.05 15.74 -28.36
N PRO A 205 29.93 15.92 -29.09
CA PRO A 205 29.22 14.81 -29.73
C PRO A 205 30.12 13.94 -30.63
N ALA A 206 31.12 14.55 -31.28
CA ALA A 206 32.09 13.86 -32.12
C ALA A 206 33.05 12.98 -31.30
N ALA A 207 33.53 13.46 -30.15
CA ALA A 207 34.39 12.67 -29.27
C ALA A 207 33.65 11.46 -28.69
N ARG A 208 32.37 11.65 -28.30
CA ARG A 208 31.50 10.56 -27.87
C ARG A 208 31.28 9.55 -28.99
N LYS A 209 30.96 10.02 -30.20
CA LYS A 209 30.81 9.14 -31.37
C LYS A 209 32.06 8.30 -31.58
N LEU A 210 33.25 8.90 -31.50
CA LEU A 210 34.50 8.19 -31.70
C LEU A 210 34.80 7.18 -30.58
N ALA A 211 34.45 7.48 -29.32
CA ALA A 211 34.68 6.58 -28.20
C ALA A 211 33.76 5.35 -28.23
N PHE A 212 32.50 5.57 -28.61
CA PHE A 212 31.48 4.52 -28.57
C PHE A 212 31.29 3.81 -29.92
N GLU A 213 31.52 4.45 -31.06
CA GLU A 213 31.30 3.92 -32.41
C GLU A 213 32.55 3.38 -33.08
N LEU A 214 32.42 2.16 -33.64
CA LEU A 214 33.39 1.60 -34.56
C LEU A 214 33.11 2.08 -35.98
N PRO A 215 34.15 2.36 -36.79
CA PRO A 215 33.99 2.52 -38.23
C PRO A 215 33.47 1.23 -38.88
N VAL A 216 32.83 1.36 -40.04
CA VAL A 216 32.29 0.21 -40.81
C VAL A 216 33.43 -0.71 -41.25
N ASP A 217 34.50 -0.12 -41.75
CA ASP A 217 35.75 -0.82 -42.04
C ASP A 217 36.61 -0.79 -40.77
N VAL A 218 36.74 -1.93 -40.09
CA VAL A 218 37.60 -2.08 -38.90
C VAL A 218 39.01 -2.45 -39.36
N PRO A 219 39.96 -1.50 -39.43
CA PRO A 219 41.25 -1.75 -40.07
C PRO A 219 42.16 -2.62 -39.20
N ASP A 220 41.99 -2.53 -37.87
CA ASP A 220 42.69 -3.33 -36.88
C ASP A 220 41.68 -3.84 -35.83
N PRO A 221 41.26 -5.12 -35.92
CA PRO A 221 40.33 -5.74 -34.97
C PRO A 221 40.87 -5.79 -33.52
N ILE A 222 42.18 -5.86 -33.31
CA ILE A 222 42.78 -5.94 -31.97
C ILE A 222 42.71 -4.59 -31.29
N ALA A 223 43.16 -3.52 -31.96
CA ALA A 223 43.06 -2.17 -31.43
C ALA A 223 41.60 -1.75 -31.22
N ALA A 224 40.71 -2.15 -32.12
CA ALA A 224 39.26 -1.95 -31.99
C ALA A 224 38.70 -2.60 -30.72
N ARG A 225 39.02 -3.88 -30.48
CA ARG A 225 38.63 -4.60 -29.26
C ARG A 225 39.13 -3.89 -28.01
N ASP A 226 40.42 -3.56 -27.95
CA ASP A 226 41.05 -2.98 -26.76
C ASP A 226 40.43 -1.63 -26.42
N ARG A 227 40.22 -0.78 -27.43
CA ARG A 227 39.54 0.51 -27.27
C ARG A 227 38.11 0.38 -26.71
N ILE A 228 37.32 -0.55 -27.23
CA ILE A 228 35.94 -0.76 -26.72
C ILE A 228 35.99 -1.37 -25.33
N THR A 229 36.96 -2.25 -25.06
CA THR A 229 37.13 -2.89 -23.75
C THR A 229 37.44 -1.84 -22.68
N ASP A 230 38.31 -0.87 -22.99
CA ASP A 230 38.60 0.24 -22.07
C ASP A 230 37.32 1.06 -21.80
N THR A 231 36.62 1.48 -22.87
CA THR A 231 35.35 2.22 -22.75
C THR A 231 34.30 1.41 -21.98
N TYR A 232 34.26 0.10 -22.17
CA TYR A 232 33.35 -0.81 -21.49
C TYR A 232 33.65 -0.90 -19.99
N GLN A 233 34.91 -0.92 -19.57
CA GLN A 233 35.26 -1.00 -18.16
C GLN A 233 34.73 0.21 -17.37
N ASP A 234 34.91 1.41 -17.93
CA ASP A 234 34.43 2.66 -17.32
C ASP A 234 32.90 2.71 -17.29
N VAL A 235 32.24 2.37 -18.40
CA VAL A 235 30.77 2.30 -18.49
C VAL A 235 30.19 1.25 -17.56
N ARG A 236 30.83 0.08 -17.45
CA ARG A 236 30.42 -1.01 -16.56
C ARG A 236 30.53 -0.58 -15.10
N TYR A 237 31.63 0.04 -14.71
CA TYR A 237 31.81 0.53 -13.35
C TYR A 237 30.72 1.52 -12.96
N PHE A 238 30.46 2.50 -13.83
CA PHE A 238 29.37 3.47 -13.66
C PHE A 238 27.99 2.80 -13.56
N ALA A 239 27.67 1.90 -14.49
CA ALA A 239 26.38 1.20 -14.52
C ALA A 239 26.17 0.34 -13.27
N GLN A 240 27.19 -0.41 -12.85
CA GLN A 240 27.14 -1.24 -11.64
C GLN A 240 26.95 -0.40 -10.38
N SER A 241 27.69 0.72 -10.27
CA SER A 241 27.55 1.61 -9.12
C SER A 241 26.14 2.20 -9.02
N LEU A 242 25.56 2.64 -10.14
CA LEU A 242 24.17 3.10 -10.18
C LEU A 242 23.16 2.02 -9.79
N MET A 243 23.33 0.80 -10.29
CA MET A 243 22.46 -0.33 -9.94
C MET A 243 22.51 -0.61 -8.44
N THR A 244 23.68 -0.55 -7.82
CA THR A 244 23.84 -0.71 -6.37
C THR A 244 23.10 0.37 -5.60
N ASP A 245 23.29 1.65 -5.96
CA ASP A 245 22.63 2.78 -5.29
C ASP A 245 21.10 2.68 -5.40
N VAL A 246 20.61 2.36 -6.58
CA VAL A 246 19.19 2.13 -6.86
C VAL A 246 18.64 0.96 -6.06
N ALA A 247 19.34 -0.17 -6.03
CA ALA A 247 18.89 -1.37 -5.33
C ALA A 247 18.74 -1.13 -3.84
N VAL A 248 19.63 -0.34 -3.23
CA VAL A 248 19.53 0.01 -1.81
C VAL A 248 18.32 0.90 -1.56
N LEU A 249 18.14 1.98 -2.32
CA LEU A 249 17.08 2.95 -2.08
C LEU A 249 15.69 2.40 -2.43
N PHE A 250 15.52 1.93 -3.67
CA PHE A 250 14.23 1.46 -4.16
C PHE A 250 13.91 0.05 -3.66
N GLY A 251 14.92 -0.78 -3.38
CA GLY A 251 14.74 -2.04 -2.68
C GLY A 251 14.09 -1.82 -1.32
N ALA A 252 14.64 -0.93 -0.49
CA ALA A 252 14.06 -0.61 0.81
C ALA A 252 12.63 -0.02 0.69
N ILE A 253 12.37 0.84 -0.29
CA ILE A 253 11.03 1.42 -0.51
C ILE A 253 10.02 0.32 -0.85
N THR A 254 10.38 -0.60 -1.74
CA THR A 254 9.49 -1.69 -2.17
C THR A 254 9.25 -2.74 -1.12
N THR A 255 10.25 -3.05 -0.30
CA THR A 255 10.13 -4.07 0.74
C THR A 255 9.49 -3.53 2.00
N CYS A 256 9.71 -2.27 2.36
CA CYS A 256 9.28 -1.75 3.66
C CYS A 256 8.11 -0.77 3.57
N ILE A 257 8.15 0.19 2.63
CA ILE A 257 7.21 1.31 2.59
C ILE A 257 5.97 0.96 1.77
N LEU A 258 6.19 0.46 0.56
CA LEU A 258 5.12 0.17 -0.39
C LEU A 258 4.07 -0.82 0.17
N PRO A 259 4.46 -1.94 0.82
CA PRO A 259 3.52 -2.90 1.39
C PRO A 259 2.65 -2.28 2.50
N VAL A 260 3.23 -1.42 3.34
CA VAL A 260 2.49 -0.67 4.37
C VAL A 260 1.47 0.27 3.73
N LEU A 261 1.86 1.02 2.71
CA LEU A 261 0.94 1.92 1.99
C LEU A 261 -0.22 1.16 1.32
N TYR A 262 0.07 0.00 0.71
CA TYR A 262 -0.96 -0.86 0.12
C TYR A 262 -1.91 -1.44 1.17
N ALA A 263 -1.40 -1.83 2.35
CA ALA A 263 -2.25 -2.29 3.45
C ALA A 263 -3.15 -1.15 3.98
N LEU A 264 -2.62 0.06 4.17
CA LEU A 264 -3.42 1.22 4.56
C LEU A 264 -4.50 1.55 3.52
N LEU A 265 -4.18 1.45 2.22
CA LEU A 265 -5.15 1.60 1.14
C LEU A 265 -6.24 0.52 1.20
N GLY A 266 -5.87 -0.74 1.50
CA GLY A 266 -6.82 -1.83 1.73
C GLY A 266 -7.80 -1.54 2.86
N THR A 267 -7.30 -1.02 3.99
CA THR A 267 -8.16 -0.59 5.11
C THR A 267 -9.09 0.54 4.72
N CYS A 268 -8.61 1.54 3.96
CA CYS A 268 -9.46 2.59 3.42
C CYS A 268 -10.57 2.01 2.53
N ALA A 269 -10.25 1.06 1.64
CA ALA A 269 -11.23 0.41 0.77
C ALA A 269 -12.29 -0.38 1.58
N TYR A 270 -11.87 -1.10 2.61
CA TYR A 270 -12.79 -1.78 3.52
C TYR A 270 -13.72 -0.78 4.23
N LEU A 271 -13.16 0.30 4.76
CA LEU A 271 -13.94 1.32 5.45
C LEU A 271 -14.97 1.95 4.51
N ILE A 272 -14.57 2.36 3.30
CA ILE A 272 -15.48 2.94 2.29
C ILE A 272 -16.62 1.96 1.95
N ARG A 273 -16.30 0.68 1.69
CA ARG A 273 -17.30 -0.36 1.42
C ARG A 273 -18.25 -0.56 2.61
N ASN A 274 -17.69 -0.68 3.81
CA ASN A 274 -18.49 -0.86 5.02
C ASN A 274 -19.35 0.37 5.31
N PHE A 275 -18.90 1.58 4.99
CA PHE A 275 -19.73 2.78 5.03
C PHE A 275 -20.86 2.70 4.01
N GLU A 276 -20.62 2.27 2.78
CA GLU A 276 -21.68 2.09 1.77
C GLU A 276 -22.76 1.11 2.25
N ASP A 277 -22.36 -0.04 2.77
CA ASP A 277 -23.28 -1.04 3.36
C ASP A 277 -24.03 -0.49 4.58
N GLN A 278 -23.36 0.25 5.46
CA GLN A 278 -23.97 0.85 6.66
C GLN A 278 -24.87 2.04 6.34
N MET A 279 -24.56 2.81 5.29
CA MET A 279 -25.41 3.89 4.77
C MET A 279 -26.67 3.32 4.12
N GLY A 280 -26.56 2.20 3.39
CA GLY A 280 -27.70 1.47 2.86
C GLY A 280 -28.62 0.92 3.95
N ARG A 281 -28.06 0.52 5.10
CA ARG A 281 -28.81 -0.08 6.23
C ARG A 281 -29.17 0.90 7.36
N ARG A 282 -28.71 2.15 7.32
CA ARG A 282 -28.91 3.21 8.35
C ARG A 282 -28.49 2.81 9.78
N THR A 283 -27.55 1.88 9.92
CA THR A 283 -27.07 1.32 11.21
C THR A 283 -25.71 1.87 11.67
N PHE A 284 -25.25 2.98 11.08
CA PHE A 284 -23.93 3.52 11.32
C PHE A 284 -23.66 3.87 12.80
N THR A 285 -22.65 3.28 13.43
CA THR A 285 -22.14 3.73 14.74
C THR A 285 -20.63 4.03 14.63
N PRO A 286 -20.18 5.27 14.87
CA PRO A 286 -18.78 5.63 14.78
C PRO A 286 -18.04 5.01 15.96
N SER A 287 -17.19 4.02 15.68
CA SER A 287 -16.42 3.32 16.70
C SER A 287 -14.95 3.73 16.66
N ALA A 288 -14.37 3.98 17.84
CA ALA A 288 -12.94 4.22 18.05
C ALA A 288 -12.06 3.05 17.54
N ALA A 289 -12.65 1.87 17.32
CA ALA A 289 -12.02 0.68 16.77
C ALA A 289 -11.42 0.87 15.36
N ASN A 290 -11.78 1.94 14.64
CA ASN A 290 -11.21 2.21 13.32
C ASN A 290 -9.71 2.55 13.38
N SER A 291 -9.24 3.20 14.45
CA SER A 291 -7.82 3.53 14.63
C SER A 291 -6.94 2.28 14.81
N ALA A 292 -7.42 1.30 15.56
CA ALA A 292 -6.73 0.02 15.77
C ALA A 292 -6.56 -0.76 14.45
N ARG A 293 -7.55 -0.69 13.54
CA ARG A 293 -7.44 -1.33 12.22
C ARG A 293 -6.31 -0.76 11.37
N PHE A 294 -6.11 0.57 11.38
CA PHE A 294 -4.99 1.19 10.65
C PHE A 294 -3.64 0.74 11.20
N LEU A 295 -3.50 0.64 12.53
CA LEU A 295 -2.27 0.15 13.15
C LEU A 295 -1.99 -1.31 12.78
N ILE A 296 -3.01 -2.15 12.86
CA ILE A 296 -2.89 -3.57 12.48
C ILE A 296 -2.53 -3.71 11.00
N ALA A 297 -3.18 -2.95 10.12
CA ALA A 297 -2.87 -2.97 8.70
C ALA A 297 -1.43 -2.53 8.42
N ALA A 298 -0.92 -1.51 9.13
CA ALA A 298 0.47 -1.07 9.01
C ALA A 298 1.44 -2.19 9.43
N ILE A 299 1.19 -2.85 10.56
CA ILE A 299 2.01 -3.98 11.03
C ILE A 299 1.94 -5.15 10.03
N GLY A 300 0.75 -5.52 9.60
CA GLY A 300 0.53 -6.61 8.66
C GLY A 300 1.20 -6.35 7.30
N GLY A 301 1.09 -5.13 6.78
CA GLY A 301 1.78 -4.69 5.57
C GLY A 301 3.30 -4.76 5.72
N ALA A 302 3.85 -4.32 6.85
CA ALA A 302 5.28 -4.40 7.13
C ALA A 302 5.79 -5.86 7.19
N VAL A 303 5.01 -6.75 7.82
CA VAL A 303 5.31 -8.19 7.85
C VAL A 303 5.31 -8.77 6.45
N VAL A 304 4.26 -8.54 5.66
CA VAL A 304 4.20 -9.04 4.27
C VAL A 304 5.34 -8.49 3.42
N GLY A 305 5.72 -7.23 3.62
CA GLY A 305 6.83 -6.60 2.92
C GLY A 305 8.20 -7.19 3.25
N LEU A 306 8.46 -7.43 4.54
CA LEU A 306 9.69 -8.05 5.00
C LEU A 306 9.80 -9.52 4.56
N PHE A 307 8.66 -10.22 4.56
CA PHE A 307 8.54 -11.60 4.09
C PHE A 307 8.06 -11.65 2.62
N ASN A 308 8.83 -11.04 1.71
CA ASN A 308 8.50 -10.89 0.28
C ASN A 308 8.35 -12.23 -0.51
N ASN A 309 8.52 -13.40 0.14
CA ASN A 309 8.43 -14.73 -0.44
C ASN A 309 7.48 -15.66 0.34
N LEU A 310 6.29 -15.17 0.70
CA LEU A 310 5.25 -16.03 1.29
C LEU A 310 4.59 -16.88 0.18
N THR A 311 5.05 -18.12 0.02
CA THR A 311 4.41 -19.11 -0.86
C THR A 311 3.22 -19.74 -0.16
N ILE A 312 2.01 -19.50 -0.68
CA ILE A 312 0.78 -20.14 -0.21
C ILE A 312 0.61 -21.44 -0.99
N GLY A 313 1.19 -22.53 -0.46
CA GLY A 313 1.11 -23.86 -1.08
C GLY A 313 2.03 -24.04 -2.30
N GLN A 314 1.95 -25.23 -2.91
CA GLN A 314 2.90 -25.71 -3.93
C GLN A 314 2.72 -25.10 -5.34
N GLN A 315 1.72 -24.23 -5.60
CA GLN A 315 1.38 -23.88 -6.99
C GLN A 315 0.95 -22.43 -7.28
N ALA A 316 0.89 -21.52 -6.30
CA ALA A 316 0.57 -20.12 -6.60
C ALA A 316 1.26 -19.14 -5.64
N SER A 317 2.25 -18.40 -6.14
CA SER A 317 2.79 -17.22 -5.47
C SER A 317 1.86 -16.03 -5.75
N VAL A 318 1.08 -15.61 -4.75
CA VAL A 318 0.35 -14.34 -4.84
C VAL A 318 1.38 -13.19 -4.76
N PRO A 319 1.29 -12.15 -5.62
CA PRO A 319 2.18 -11.01 -5.52
C PRO A 319 2.17 -10.40 -4.10
N PRO A 320 3.34 -10.17 -3.47
CA PRO A 320 3.43 -9.70 -2.08
C PRO A 320 2.67 -8.40 -1.81
N LEU A 321 2.65 -7.47 -2.78
CA LEU A 321 1.87 -6.23 -2.67
C LEU A 321 0.36 -6.47 -2.67
N ALA A 322 -0.12 -7.45 -3.43
CA ALA A 322 -1.53 -7.84 -3.43
C ALA A 322 -1.91 -8.47 -2.08
N MET A 323 -1.01 -9.29 -1.51
CA MET A 323 -1.18 -9.79 -0.15
C MET A 323 -1.23 -8.64 0.87
N ALA A 324 -0.33 -7.66 0.79
CA ALA A 324 -0.33 -6.53 1.72
C ALA A 324 -1.65 -5.74 1.67
N PHE A 325 -2.18 -5.50 0.47
CA PHE A 325 -3.50 -4.90 0.29
C PHE A 325 -4.61 -5.76 0.92
N LEU A 326 -4.60 -7.07 0.68
CA LEU A 326 -5.59 -8.00 1.25
C LEU A 326 -5.53 -8.04 2.78
N VAL A 327 -4.34 -8.00 3.38
CA VAL A 327 -4.16 -7.93 4.84
C VAL A 327 -4.82 -6.69 5.40
N GLY A 328 -4.67 -5.53 4.74
CA GLY A 328 -5.32 -4.30 5.15
C GLY A 328 -6.84 -4.29 4.94
N TYR A 329 -7.32 -4.91 3.86
CA TYR A 329 -8.74 -4.96 3.50
C TYR A 329 -9.52 -5.98 4.35
N ALA A 330 -8.93 -7.14 4.63
CA ALA A 330 -9.53 -8.27 5.32
C ALA A 330 -8.69 -8.69 6.53
N VAL A 331 -8.42 -7.73 7.42
CA VAL A 331 -7.62 -7.92 8.65
C VAL A 331 -8.07 -9.16 9.45
N ASP A 332 -9.37 -9.38 9.58
CA ASP A 332 -9.92 -10.49 10.35
C ASP A 332 -9.60 -11.86 9.71
N VAL A 333 -9.62 -11.94 8.38
CA VAL A 333 -9.26 -13.15 7.63
C VAL A 333 -7.78 -13.45 7.76
N PHE A 334 -6.94 -12.42 7.74
CA PHE A 334 -5.50 -12.56 7.94
C PHE A 334 -5.15 -13.11 9.33
N PHE A 335 -5.79 -12.62 10.40
CA PHE A 335 -5.57 -13.17 11.73
C PHE A 335 -6.11 -14.60 11.88
N ALA A 336 -7.26 -14.92 11.29
CA ALA A 336 -7.77 -16.28 11.27
C ALA A 336 -6.79 -17.25 10.57
N PHE A 337 -6.13 -16.80 9.50
CA PHE A 337 -5.06 -17.55 8.84
C PHE A 337 -3.84 -17.75 9.75
N LEU A 338 -3.36 -16.70 10.42
CA LEU A 338 -2.24 -16.80 11.37
C LEU A 338 -2.56 -17.74 12.54
N GLU A 339 -3.77 -17.68 13.08
CA GLU A 339 -4.24 -18.61 14.10
C GLU A 339 -4.29 -20.06 13.57
N GLY A 340 -4.70 -20.25 12.32
CA GLY A 340 -4.69 -21.56 11.66
C GLY A 340 -3.28 -22.15 11.59
N ILE A 341 -2.29 -21.34 11.22
CA ILE A 341 -0.87 -21.74 11.23
C ILE A 341 -0.41 -22.09 12.64
N LEU A 342 -0.70 -21.22 13.63
CA LEU A 342 -0.29 -21.42 15.01
C LEU A 342 -0.87 -22.72 15.59
N ARG A 343 -2.15 -23.01 15.29
CA ARG A 343 -2.80 -24.27 15.67
C ARG A 343 -2.13 -25.49 15.05
N SER A 344 -1.64 -25.37 13.82
CA SER A 344 -0.90 -26.44 13.13
C SER A 344 0.45 -26.74 13.81
N PHE A 345 1.14 -25.73 14.35
CA PHE A 345 2.40 -25.93 15.08
C PHE A 345 2.17 -26.48 16.50
N THR A 346 1.08 -26.10 17.16
CA THR A 346 0.74 -26.62 18.50
C THR A 346 0.19 -28.04 18.51
N LYS A 347 -0.27 -28.57 17.37
CA LYS A 347 -0.63 -30.00 17.20
C LYS A 347 0.62 -30.86 16.99
N THR A 348 1.58 -30.83 17.91
CA THR A 348 2.57 -31.92 18.02
C THR A 348 1.98 -32.95 19.00
N PRO A 349 1.67 -34.19 18.59
CA PRO A 349 1.09 -35.18 19.49
C PRO A 349 2.11 -35.59 20.54
N ILE A 350 1.73 -35.56 21.82
CA ILE A 350 2.45 -36.24 22.89
C ILE A 350 2.35 -37.75 22.59
N PRO A 351 3.46 -38.50 22.51
CA PRO A 351 3.41 -39.95 22.37
C PRO A 351 2.66 -40.52 23.58
N GLN A 352 1.54 -41.20 23.34
CA GLN A 352 0.90 -41.98 24.38
C GLN A 352 1.88 -43.08 24.80
N GLU A 353 2.37 -42.99 26.04
CA GLU A 353 3.09 -44.08 26.71
C GLU A 353 2.27 -45.36 26.59
N ALA A 354 2.84 -46.36 25.94
CA ALA A 354 2.36 -47.72 25.99
C ALA A 354 2.46 -48.20 27.44
N LYS A 355 1.31 -48.35 28.09
CA LYS A 355 1.21 -48.94 29.43
C LYS A 355 1.36 -50.46 29.31
N PRO A 356 2.18 -51.11 30.15
CA PRO A 356 2.51 -52.54 30.06
C PRO A 356 1.31 -53.47 30.22
#